data_AF-A0A453DUZ4-F1
#
_entry.id   AF-A0A453DUZ4-F1
#
_cell.length_a   1.000
_cell.length_b   1.000
_cell.length_c   1.000
_cell.angle_alpha   90.00
_cell.angle_beta   90.00
_cell.angle_gamma   90.00
#
_symmetry.space_group_name_H-M   'P 1'
#
loop_
_entity.id
_entity.type
_entity.pdbx_description
1 polymer ?
#
loop_
_entity_poly.entity_id
_entity_poly.type
_entity_poly.pdbx_seq_one_letter_code
_entity_poly.pdbx_strand_id
1 'polypeptide(L)' 'ADHGRSATFLTELKNKVERCTTPVVVAGDFNLIRRASDKSSPNVDRVRMRLFNDCIADLALREIARVGARFMWMNK' A
#
# COMPACT_ATOMS: atom_id res chain seq x y z
N ALA A 1 0.12 -11.30 -9.70
CA ALA A 1 0.65 -11.40 -8.32
C ALA A 1 -0.29 -12.26 -7.48
N ASP A 2 0.26 -13.03 -6.53
CA ASP A 2 -0.55 -13.79 -5.57
C ASP A 2 -1.05 -12.85 -4.47
N HIS A 3 -2.33 -12.51 -4.56
CA HIS A 3 -2.96 -11.57 -3.64
C HIS A 3 -3.66 -12.25 -2.45
N GLY A 4 -3.57 -13.59 -2.33
CA GLY A 4 -4.07 -14.30 -1.15
C GLY A 4 -3.32 -13.90 0.13
N ARG A 5 -2.11 -13.35 0.00
CA ARG A 5 -1.24 -12.97 1.12
C ARG A 5 -1.36 -11.51 1.55
N SER A 6 -2.15 -10.69 0.86
CA SER A 6 -2.20 -9.25 1.12
C SER A 6 -2.68 -8.92 2.55
N ALA A 7 -3.65 -9.66 3.08
CA ALA A 7 -4.13 -9.46 4.45
C ALA A 7 -3.05 -9.79 5.49
N THR A 8 -2.41 -10.96 5.37
CA THR A 8 -1.31 -11.38 6.26
C THR A 8 -0.15 -10.38 6.21
N PHE A 9 0.23 -9.93 5.00
CA PHE A 9 1.26 -8.94 4.82
C PHE A 9 0.96 -7.62 5.55
N LEU A 10 -0.27 -7.09 5.43
CA LEU A 10 -0.66 -5.86 6.13
C LEU A 10 -0.66 -6.03 7.66
N THR A 11 -1.09 -7.20 8.16
CA THR A 11 -0.98 -7.52 9.59
C THR A 11 0.48 -7.55 10.06
N GLU A 12 1.38 -8.16 9.30
CA GLU A 12 2.81 -8.16 9.63
C GLU A 12 3.42 -6.77 9.60
N LEU A 13 3.05 -5.95 8.60
CA LEU A 13 3.50 -4.56 8.50
C LEU A 13 3.03 -3.75 9.70
N LYS A 14 1.74 -3.85 10.07
CA LYS A 14 1.16 -3.19 11.23
C LYS A 14 1.92 -3.54 12.51
N ASN A 15 2.09 -4.84 12.77
CA ASN A 15 2.83 -5.32 13.93
C ASN A 15 4.29 -4.84 13.99
N LYS A 16 4.94 -4.59 12.85
CA LYS A 16 6.31 -4.05 12.81
C LYS A 16 6.32 -2.56 13.15
N VAL A 17 5.42 -1.78 12.54
CA VAL A 17 5.33 -0.33 12.76
C VAL A 17 4.93 -0.01 14.20
N GLU A 18 3.96 -0.72 14.77
CA GLU A 18 3.50 -0.50 16.16
C GLU A 18 4.57 -0.79 17.21
N ARG A 19 5.57 -1.62 16.88
CA ARG A 19 6.71 -1.90 17.77
C ARG A 19 7.83 -0.88 17.68
N CYS A 20 7.78 0.03 16.71
CA CYS A 20 8.78 1.08 16.59
C CYS A 20 8.47 2.22 17.57
N THR A 21 9.44 2.58 18.40
CA THR A 21 9.33 3.68 19.37
C THR A 21 9.84 5.02 18.83
N THR A 22 10.43 5.00 17.63
CA THR A 22 10.95 6.17 16.92
C THR A 22 10.12 6.44 15.65
N PRO A 23 10.18 7.66 15.10
CA PRO A 23 9.56 7.94 13.80
C PRO A 23 10.06 6.97 12.72
N VAL A 24 9.13 6.41 11.93
CA VAL A 24 9.43 5.44 10.89
C VAL A 24 9.05 5.93 9.50
N VAL A 25 9.82 5.47 8.51
CA VAL A 25 9.46 5.54 7.09
C VAL A 25 9.33 4.11 6.59
N VAL A 26 8.17 3.80 6.00
CA VAL A 26 7.91 2.50 5.38
C VAL A 26 8.02 2.65 3.87
N ALA A 27 8.96 1.93 3.27
CA ALA A 27 9.15 1.88 1.82
C ALA A 27 9.25 0.42 1.37
N GLY A 28 8.64 0.09 0.24
CA GLY A 28 8.67 -1.27 -0.32
C GLY A 28 7.77 -1.40 -1.54
N ASP A 29 7.84 -2.56 -2.19
CA ASP A 29 6.90 -2.95 -3.23
C ASP A 29 5.67 -3.60 -2.59
N PHE A 30 4.63 -2.81 -2.37
CA PHE A 30 3.39 -3.28 -1.78
C PHE A 30 2.52 -4.05 -2.76
N ASN A 31 2.68 -3.80 -4.07
CA ASN A 31 1.79 -4.29 -5.12
C ASN A 31 0.29 -4.11 -4.79
N LEU A 32 -0.03 -3.02 -4.09
CA LEU A 32 -1.36 -2.56 -3.70
C LEU A 32 -1.48 -1.09 -4.11
N ILE A 33 -2.65 -0.71 -4.63
CA ILE A 33 -2.94 0.66 -5.05
C ILE A 33 -3.86 1.34 -4.03
N ARG A 34 -3.71 2.66 -3.86
CA ARG A 34 -4.53 3.44 -2.93
C ARG A 34 -5.79 3.99 -3.58
N ARG A 35 -5.64 4.48 -4.80
CA ARG A 35 -6.70 5.09 -5.61
C ARG A 35 -6.80 4.37 -6.94
N ALA A 36 -8.00 4.37 -7.53
CA ALA A 36 -8.19 3.81 -8.87
C ALA A 36 -7.32 4.51 -9.92
N SER A 37 -7.03 5.80 -9.71
CA SER A 37 -6.14 6.62 -10.55
C SER A 37 -4.68 6.15 -10.58
N ASP A 38 -4.27 5.29 -9.64
CA ASP A 38 -2.91 4.78 -9.50
C ASP A 38 -2.69 3.53 -10.36
N LYS A 39 -3.71 3.13 -11.14
CA LYS A 39 -3.64 2.09 -12.16
C LYS A 39 -4.22 2.62 -13.46
N SER A 40 -3.59 2.32 -14.59
CA SER A 40 -4.07 2.73 -15.92
C SER A 40 -5.26 1.89 -16.40
N SER A 41 -5.34 0.63 -15.97
CA SER A 41 -6.44 -0.28 -16.29
C SER A 41 -7.65 -0.05 -15.38
N PRO A 42 -8.89 -0.14 -15.90
CA PRO A 42 -10.11 -0.02 -15.10
C PRO A 42 -10.32 -1.20 -14.14
N ASN A 43 -9.59 -2.31 -14.31
CA ASN A 43 -9.69 -3.47 -13.43
C ASN A 43 -8.97 -3.22 -12.10
N VAL A 44 -9.70 -2.66 -11.14
CA VAL A 44 -9.22 -2.35 -9.78
C VAL A 44 -9.96 -3.16 -8.73
N ASP A 45 -9.21 -3.65 -7.74
CA ASP A 45 -9.77 -4.38 -6.61
C ASP A 45 -10.05 -3.40 -5.45
N ARG A 46 -11.32 -2.99 -5.34
CA ARG A 46 -11.76 -2.01 -4.34
C ARG A 46 -11.66 -2.54 -2.90
N VAL A 47 -11.81 -3.85 -2.69
CA VAL A 47 -11.68 -4.45 -1.36
C VAL A 47 -10.24 -4.32 -0.89
N ARG A 48 -9.27 -4.63 -1.75
CA ARG A 48 -7.84 -4.47 -1.43
C ARG A 48 -7.43 -3.02 -1.26
N MET A 49 -7.97 -2.12 -2.08
CA MET A 49 -7.76 -0.67 -1.89
C MET A 49 -8.24 -0.22 -0.51
N ARG A 50 -9.43 -0.69 -0.08
CA ARG A 50 -9.96 -0.37 1.25
C ARG A 50 -9.05 -0.93 2.35
N LEU A 51 -8.70 -2.22 2.30
CA LEU A 51 -7.79 -2.83 3.28
C LEU A 51 -6.46 -2.08 3.41
N PHE A 52 -5.89 -1.64 2.28
CA PHE A 52 -4.64 -0.90 2.31
C PHE A 52 -4.81 0.51 2.91
N ASN A 53 -5.88 1.22 2.54
CA ASN A 53 -6.15 2.54 3.12
C ASN A 53 -6.50 2.48 4.61
N ASP A 54 -7.23 1.45 5.05
CA ASP A 54 -7.55 1.21 6.46
C ASP A 54 -6.25 0.95 7.26
N CYS A 55 -5.33 0.13 6.74
CA CYS A 55 -4.02 -0.09 7.37
C CYS A 55 -3.18 1.20 7.49
N ILE A 56 -3.18 2.05 6.46
CA ILE A 56 -2.50 3.35 6.49
C ILE A 56 -3.12 4.27 7.54
N ALA A 57 -4.45 4.29 7.64
CA ALA A 57 -5.18 5.11 8.62
C ALA A 57 -4.94 4.63 10.05
N ASP A 58 -5.03 3.31 10.30
CA ASP A 58 -4.76 2.68 11.60
C ASP A 58 -3.35 3.02 12.13
N LEU A 59 -2.36 3.06 11.24
CA LEU A 59 -0.98 3.37 11.57
C LEU A 59 -0.66 4.87 11.56
N ALA A 60 -1.65 5.71 11.26
CA ALA A 60 -1.51 7.16 11.06
C ALA A 60 -0.37 7.54 10.07
N LEU A 61 -0.11 6.67 9.07
CA LEU A 61 0.96 6.87 8.11
C LEU A 61 0.60 7.98 7.11
N ARG A 62 1.60 8.80 6.80
CA ARG A 62 1.50 9.84 5.78
C ARG A 62 2.20 9.38 4.51
N GLU A 63 1.53 9.56 3.38
CA GLU A 63 2.11 9.25 2.08
C GLU A 63 3.12 10.31 1.68
N ILE A 64 4.30 9.86 1.25
CA ILE A 64 5.28 10.69 0.57
C ILE A 64 5.00 10.55 -0.92
N ALA A 65 4.23 11.49 -1.47
CA ALA A 65 3.84 11.46 -2.86
C ALA A 65 5.07 11.58 -3.78
N ARG A 66 5.18 10.68 -4.75
CA ARG A 66 6.24 10.77 -5.77
C ARG A 66 5.87 11.85 -6.79
N VAL A 67 6.78 12.78 -7.03
CA VAL A 67 6.64 13.79 -8.09
C VAL A 67 7.16 13.21 -9.40
N GLY A 68 6.42 13.39 -10.50
CA GLY A 68 6.80 12.93 -11.84
C GLY A 68 6.07 11.65 -12.28
N ALA A 69 6.79 10.54 -12.37
CA ALA A 69 6.24 9.32 -12.95
C ALA A 69 5.10 8.73 -12.11
N ARG A 70 3.90 8.71 -12.71
CA ARG A 70 2.61 8.37 -12.08
C ARG A 70 2.47 6.90 -11.68
N PHE A 71 3.02 5.99 -12.47
CA PHE A 71 2.96 4.55 -12.21
C PHE A 71 4.34 4.01 -11.87
N MET A 72 4.39 3.01 -10.99
CA MET A 72 5.65 2.39 -10.55
C MET A 72 5.99 1.10 -11.30
N TRP A 73 5.02 0.48 -11.98
CA TRP A 73 5.20 -0.79 -12.68
C TRP A 73 4.39 -0.86 -13.98
N MET A 74 4.93 -1.54 -14.99
CA MET A 74 4.29 -1.82 -16.28
C MET A 74 4.46 -3.30 -16.60
N ASN A 75 3.39 -3.96 -17.06
CA ASN A 75 3.48 -5.29 -17.65
C ASN A 75 3.70 -5.13 -19.16
N LYS A 76 4.59 -5.94 -19.74
CA LYS A 76 4.72 -6.10 -21.19
C LYS A 76 3.58 -6.95 -21.76
#